data_AF-A0A3S3SC25-F1
#
_entry.id   AF-A0A3S3SC25-F1
#
_cell.length_a   1.000
_cell.length_b   1.000
_cell.length_c   1.000
_cell.angle_alpha   90.00
_cell.angle_beta   90.00
_cell.angle_gamma   90.00
#
_symmetry.space_group_name_H-M   'P 1'
#
loop_
_entity.id
_entity.type
_entity.pdbx_description
1 polymer ?
#
loop_
_entity_poly.entity_id
_entity_poly.type
_entity_poly.pdbx_seq_one_letter_code
_entity_poly.pdbx_strand_id
1 'polypeptide(L)'
;MLFCWFLELLVFLLLFTCWLCFFVNINSQFFEYTVDRVNFVDGSFSGNNRINGEFQNKFDEWVSGDLVGVFFGLRDYTNSGESTWKSIFVKTGVVGFVEMASCYLALLGFFSRVWSDRLLLFILVFAASIYQRPDVMGPLFIFIFIIGVLNSLHTHRFDRYMPSHVCRL
;
A
#
# COMPACT_ATOMS: atom_id res chain seq x y z
N MET A 1 -17.46 -28.55 5.01
CA MET A 1 -16.99 -27.52 4.06
C MET A 1 -17.73 -26.19 4.25
N LEU A 2 -19.06 -26.14 4.14
CA LEU A 2 -19.87 -24.91 4.37
C LEU A 2 -19.59 -24.18 5.70
N PHE A 3 -19.28 -24.92 6.77
CA PHE A 3 -19.01 -24.35 8.09
C PHE A 3 -17.69 -23.54 8.18
N CYS A 4 -16.65 -23.93 7.41
CA CYS A 4 -15.40 -23.15 7.35
C CYS A 4 -15.61 -21.81 6.63
N TRP A 5 -16.31 -21.83 5.49
CA TRP A 5 -16.62 -20.61 4.74
C TRP A 5 -17.47 -19.62 5.53
N PHE A 6 -18.39 -20.12 6.34
CA PHE A 6 -19.21 -19.27 7.20
C PHE A 6 -18.40 -18.60 8.31
N LEU A 7 -17.46 -19.32 8.94
CA LEU A 7 -16.59 -18.78 9.98
C LEU A 7 -15.62 -17.73 9.40
N GLU A 8 -15.06 -17.99 8.22
CA GLU A 8 -14.18 -17.06 7.51
C GLU A 8 -14.92 -15.76 7.12
N LEU A 9 -16.15 -15.87 6.63
CA LEU A 9 -17.01 -14.71 6.33
C LEU A 9 -17.35 -13.90 7.59
N LEU A 10 -17.62 -14.59 8.71
CA LEU A 10 -17.94 -13.95 9.99
C LEU A 10 -16.74 -13.17 10.55
N VAL A 11 -15.54 -13.77 10.51
CA VAL A 11 -14.30 -13.11 10.94
C VAL A 11 -14.00 -11.91 10.04
N PHE A 12 -14.19 -12.05 8.72
CA PHE A 12 -14.05 -10.94 7.79
C PHE A 12 -15.02 -9.78 8.09
N LEU A 13 -16.30 -10.07 8.32
CA LEU A 13 -17.32 -9.06 8.64
C LEU A 13 -17.02 -8.33 9.97
N LEU A 14 -16.54 -9.06 10.97
CA LEU A 14 -16.12 -8.48 12.26
C LEU A 14 -14.93 -7.53 12.11
N LEU A 15 -13.90 -7.96 11.38
CA LEU A 15 -12.72 -7.12 11.09
C LEU A 15 -13.11 -5.89 10.24
N PHE A 16 -14.02 -6.07 9.28
CA PHE A 16 -14.52 -4.98 8.44
C PHE A 16 -15.33 -3.95 9.21
N THR A 17 -16.15 -4.38 10.18
CA THR A 17 -16.96 -3.48 11.01
C THR A 17 -16.08 -2.72 12.01
N CYS A 18 -15.09 -3.39 12.62
CA CYS A 18 -14.07 -2.74 13.44
C CYS A 18 -13.29 -1.67 12.64
N TRP A 19 -12.97 -1.98 11.37
CA TRP A 19 -12.30 -1.05 10.46
C TRP A 19 -13.18 0.14 10.06
N LEU A 20 -14.48 -0.06 9.78
CA LEU A 20 -15.42 1.03 9.52
C LEU A 20 -15.53 1.97 10.73
N CYS A 21 -15.58 1.43 11.94
CA CYS A 21 -15.60 2.23 13.17
C CYS A 21 -14.30 3.05 13.36
N PHE A 22 -13.16 2.51 12.94
CA PHE A 22 -11.88 3.25 12.92
C PHE A 22 -11.88 4.35 11.83
N PHE A 23 -12.42 4.07 10.65
CA PHE A 23 -12.40 4.98 9.50
C PHE A 23 -13.36 6.18 9.64
N VAL A 24 -14.53 5.98 10.25
CA VAL A 24 -15.52 7.05 10.49
C VAL A 24 -14.95 8.16 11.40
N ASN A 25 -13.91 7.87 12.19
CA ASN A 25 -13.22 8.84 13.04
C ASN A 25 -12.18 9.71 12.30
N ILE A 26 -11.91 9.49 11.00
CA ILE A 26 -10.85 10.18 10.21
C ILE A 26 -11.40 11.39 9.41
N ASN A 27 -12.71 11.64 9.45
CA ASN A 27 -13.38 12.55 8.50
C ASN A 27 -12.99 14.04 8.61
N SER A 28 -12.47 14.50 9.75
CA SER A 28 -11.99 15.89 9.88
C SER A 28 -10.64 16.13 9.20
N GLN A 29 -9.72 15.16 9.26
CA GLN A 29 -8.37 15.28 8.70
C GLN A 29 -8.34 15.15 7.17
N PHE A 30 -9.25 14.38 6.59
CA PHE A 30 -9.26 14.12 5.14
C PHE A 30 -9.56 15.39 4.32
N PHE A 31 -10.43 16.28 4.82
CA PHE A 31 -10.78 17.52 4.13
C PHE A 31 -9.62 18.53 4.19
N GLU A 32 -9.00 18.67 5.36
CA GLU A 32 -7.84 19.54 5.60
C GLU A 32 -6.67 19.18 4.68
N TYR A 33 -6.33 17.89 4.59
CA TYR A 33 -5.24 17.41 3.72
C TYR A 33 -5.56 17.42 2.21
N THR A 34 -6.82 17.56 1.80
CA THR A 34 -7.19 17.60 0.38
C THR A 34 -7.29 19.03 -0.14
N VAL A 35 -7.78 19.96 0.69
CA VAL A 35 -7.92 21.37 0.33
C VAL A 35 -6.57 22.09 0.36
N ASP A 36 -5.69 21.79 1.32
CA ASP A 36 -4.34 22.38 1.40
C ASP A 36 -3.42 21.98 0.24
N ARG A 37 -3.78 20.93 -0.52
CA ARG A 37 -3.05 20.48 -1.71
C ARG A 37 -3.34 21.32 -2.96
N VAL A 38 -4.25 22.28 -2.87
CA VAL A 38 -4.69 23.10 -3.99
C VAL A 38 -4.22 24.54 -3.78
N ASN A 39 -2.95 24.80 -4.11
CA ASN A 39 -2.44 26.17 -4.12
C ASN A 39 -2.93 26.90 -5.37
N PHE A 40 -3.70 27.96 -5.15
CA PHE A 40 -4.18 28.85 -6.20
C PHE A 40 -3.23 30.04 -6.29
N VAL A 41 -2.34 30.04 -7.28
CA VAL A 41 -1.36 31.10 -7.49
C VAL A 41 -1.64 31.75 -8.84
N ASP A 42 -1.90 33.06 -8.81
CA ASP A 42 -2.11 33.91 -9.99
C ASP A 42 -3.20 33.40 -10.97
N GLY A 43 -4.35 32.99 -10.45
CA GLY A 43 -5.48 32.56 -11.29
C GLY A 43 -5.30 31.19 -11.96
N SER A 44 -4.19 30.49 -11.66
CA SER A 44 -3.89 29.17 -12.18
C SER A 44 -3.64 28.17 -11.04
N PHE A 45 -4.06 26.92 -11.23
CA PHE A 45 -3.62 25.84 -10.35
C PHE A 45 -2.17 25.52 -10.70
N SER A 46 -1.23 25.99 -9.88
CA SER A 46 0.18 25.63 -9.98
C SER A 46 0.67 25.13 -8.63
N GLY A 47 1.22 23.91 -8.61
CA GLY A 47 1.62 23.25 -7.38
C GLY A 47 2.02 21.80 -7.61
N ASN A 48 3.01 21.33 -6.85
CA ASN A 48 3.32 19.91 -6.77
C ASN A 48 2.38 19.26 -5.75
N ASN A 49 1.27 18.69 -6.20
CA ASN A 49 0.24 18.09 -5.32
C ASN A 49 0.71 16.83 -4.56
N ARG A 50 2.02 16.54 -4.58
CA ARG A 50 2.65 15.40 -3.90
C ARG A 50 3.52 15.79 -2.72
N ILE A 51 4.08 17.00 -2.70
CA ILE A 51 4.99 17.49 -1.66
C ILE A 51 4.73 18.97 -1.40
N ASN A 52 4.67 19.35 -0.12
CA ASN A 52 4.66 20.75 0.29
C ASN A 52 6.07 21.16 0.79
N GLY A 53 6.25 22.46 1.06
CA GLY A 53 7.54 22.96 1.56
C GLY A 53 7.94 22.38 2.91
N GLU A 54 6.96 22.12 3.79
CA GLU A 54 7.19 21.53 5.10
C GLU A 54 7.77 20.12 5.01
N PHE A 55 7.15 19.26 4.18
CA PHE A 55 7.65 17.92 3.89
C PHE A 55 9.05 17.97 3.28
N GLN A 56 9.32 18.91 2.36
CA GLN A 56 10.64 19.02 1.75
C GLN A 56 11.72 19.31 2.80
N ASN A 57 11.44 20.23 3.74
CA ASN A 57 12.35 20.49 4.86
C ASN A 57 12.57 19.26 5.73
N LYS A 58 11.52 18.48 6.02
CA LYS A 58 11.63 17.23 6.79
C LYS A 58 12.36 16.13 6.03
N PHE A 59 12.20 16.05 4.72
CA PHE A 59 12.94 15.12 3.88
C PHE A 59 14.43 15.50 3.86
N ASP A 60 14.76 16.77 3.71
CA ASP A 60 16.14 17.24 3.71
C ASP A 60 16.78 17.09 5.11
N GLU A 61 16.02 17.30 6.19
CA GLU A 61 16.42 16.96 7.57
C GLU A 61 16.73 15.46 7.72
N TRP A 62 15.88 14.59 7.17
CA TRP A 62 16.12 13.15 7.19
C TRP A 62 17.36 12.74 6.39
N VAL A 63 17.57 13.30 5.19
CA VAL A 63 18.73 12.99 4.34
C VAL A 63 20.04 13.48 4.97
N SER A 64 20.03 14.65 5.60
CA SER A 64 21.21 15.27 6.21
C SER A 64 21.40 14.92 7.70
N GLY A 65 20.44 14.19 8.27
CA GLY A 65 20.39 13.84 9.69
C GLY A 65 21.43 12.81 10.11
N ASP A 66 21.35 12.42 11.38
CA ASP A 66 22.20 11.39 11.94
C ASP A 66 21.82 9.99 11.44
N LEU A 67 22.74 9.02 11.59
CA LEU A 67 22.48 7.64 11.17
C LEU A 67 21.23 7.07 11.86
N VAL A 68 20.95 7.46 13.11
CA VAL A 68 19.76 7.00 13.82
C VAL A 68 18.49 7.47 13.12
N GLY A 69 18.37 8.75 12.78
CA GLY A 69 17.25 9.29 12.02
C GLY A 69 17.11 8.67 10.62
N VAL A 70 18.21 8.40 9.93
CA VAL A 70 18.18 7.72 8.62
C VAL A 70 17.61 6.30 8.73
N PHE A 71 18.08 5.52 9.71
CA PHE A 71 17.66 4.13 9.86
C PHE A 71 16.26 3.98 10.46
N PHE A 72 15.86 4.83 11.41
CA PHE A 72 14.60 4.68 12.15
C PHE A 72 13.53 5.74 11.84
N GLY A 73 13.85 6.75 11.02
CA GLY A 73 12.96 7.86 10.70
C GLY A 73 13.07 9.01 11.70
N LEU A 74 12.40 10.11 11.39
CA LEU A 74 12.31 11.29 12.25
C LEU A 74 11.20 11.08 13.29
N ARG A 75 11.54 11.19 14.58
CA ARG A 75 10.60 10.99 15.70
C ARG A 75 9.45 11.99 15.71
N ASP A 76 9.74 13.24 15.37
CA ASP A 76 8.77 14.35 15.42
C ASP A 76 8.08 14.57 14.07
N TYR A 77 8.09 13.55 13.21
CA TYR A 77 7.42 13.62 11.93
C TYR A 77 5.90 13.52 12.09
N THR A 78 5.21 14.60 11.69
CA THR A 78 3.76 14.62 11.55
C THR A 78 3.43 14.75 10.07
N ASN A 79 2.46 13.96 9.59
CA ASN A 79 2.04 14.02 8.19
C ASN A 79 1.41 15.40 7.92
N SER A 80 2.02 16.14 6.99
CA SER A 80 1.64 17.50 6.59
C SER A 80 0.74 17.50 5.35
N GLY A 81 0.18 16.33 4.99
CA GLY A 81 -0.61 16.15 3.79
C GLY A 81 0.24 15.81 2.56
N GLU A 82 1.47 15.36 2.70
CA GLU A 82 2.25 14.85 1.57
C GLU A 82 1.66 13.56 0.97
N SER A 83 1.88 13.36 -0.34
CA SER A 83 1.41 12.20 -1.09
C SER A 83 2.54 11.61 -1.94
N THR A 84 3.60 11.15 -1.26
CA THR A 84 4.83 10.66 -1.87
C THR A 84 5.35 9.41 -1.15
N TRP A 85 5.94 8.47 -1.89
CA TRP A 85 6.61 7.30 -1.32
C TRP A 85 7.76 7.68 -0.37
N LYS A 86 8.32 8.88 -0.51
CA LYS A 86 9.40 9.38 0.34
C LYS A 86 8.98 9.53 1.81
N SER A 87 7.68 9.75 2.09
CA SER A 87 7.19 9.89 3.47
C SER A 87 7.41 8.64 4.31
N ILE A 88 7.46 7.47 3.67
CA ILE A 88 7.81 6.20 4.31
C ILE A 88 9.18 6.27 4.98
N PHE A 89 10.18 6.79 4.26
CA PHE A 89 11.54 6.90 4.74
C PHE A 89 11.65 7.95 5.85
N VAL A 90 11.00 9.09 5.69
CA VAL A 90 11.00 10.13 6.72
C VAL A 90 10.32 9.64 8.00
N LYS A 91 9.23 8.87 7.89
CA LYS A 91 8.45 8.37 9.03
C LYS A 91 9.06 7.15 9.73
N THR A 92 9.59 6.20 8.97
CA THR A 92 9.99 4.86 9.49
C THR A 92 11.45 4.51 9.25
N GLY A 93 12.17 5.37 8.51
CA GLY A 93 13.55 5.16 8.14
C GLY A 93 13.74 4.02 7.14
N VAL A 94 15.01 3.70 6.90
CA VAL A 94 15.39 2.56 6.06
C VAL A 94 14.93 1.23 6.67
N VAL A 95 14.94 1.09 8.00
CA VAL A 95 14.54 -0.15 8.67
C VAL A 95 13.07 -0.48 8.39
N GLY A 96 12.16 0.49 8.54
CA GLY A 96 10.74 0.27 8.25
C GLY A 96 10.48 -0.06 6.79
N PHE A 97 11.22 0.55 5.86
CA PHE A 97 11.15 0.18 4.45
C PHE A 97 11.62 -1.26 4.20
N VAL A 98 12.74 -1.68 4.79
CA VAL A 98 13.28 -3.04 4.66
C VAL A 98 12.34 -4.07 5.28
N GLU A 99 11.78 -3.79 6.46
CA GLU A 99 10.78 -4.64 7.10
C GLU A 99 9.56 -4.84 6.18
N MET A 100 9.01 -3.77 5.64
CA MET A 100 7.89 -3.85 4.68
C MET A 100 8.26 -4.64 3.44
N ALA A 101 9.41 -4.35 2.81
CA ALA A 101 9.87 -5.10 1.66
C ALA A 101 10.00 -6.59 1.99
N SER A 102 10.49 -6.92 3.18
CA SER A 102 10.60 -8.31 3.65
C SER A 102 9.23 -8.98 3.84
N CYS A 103 8.21 -8.26 4.32
CA CYS A 103 6.84 -8.76 4.41
C CYS A 103 6.27 -9.10 3.03
N TYR A 104 6.43 -8.21 2.04
CA TYR A 104 6.00 -8.48 0.67
C TYR A 104 6.77 -9.64 0.04
N LEU A 105 8.09 -9.69 0.24
CA LEU A 105 8.93 -10.80 -0.24
C LEU A 105 8.60 -12.12 0.44
N ALA A 106 8.28 -12.12 1.74
CA ALA A 106 7.85 -13.31 2.48
C ALA A 106 6.50 -13.82 1.98
N LEU A 107 5.54 -12.91 1.72
CA LEU A 107 4.27 -13.24 1.08
C LEU A 107 4.51 -13.86 -0.31
N LEU A 108 5.34 -13.24 -1.15
CA LEU A 108 5.71 -13.81 -2.45
C LEU A 108 6.43 -15.16 -2.34
N GLY A 109 7.32 -15.31 -1.35
CA GLY A 109 8.02 -16.55 -1.03
C GLY A 109 7.06 -17.66 -0.61
N PHE A 110 6.04 -17.36 0.19
CA PHE A 110 4.99 -18.29 0.57
C PHE A 110 4.22 -18.82 -0.66
N PHE A 111 4.01 -17.96 -1.65
CA PHE A 111 3.31 -18.29 -2.89
C PHE A 111 4.25 -18.74 -4.04
N SER A 112 5.56 -18.78 -3.81
CA SER A 112 6.60 -19.04 -4.83
C SER A 112 6.54 -20.42 -5.49
N ARG A 113 5.78 -21.37 -4.93
CA ARG A 113 5.55 -22.67 -5.61
C ARG A 113 4.64 -22.55 -6.84
N VAL A 114 4.08 -21.37 -7.09
CA VAL A 114 3.17 -21.08 -8.19
C VAL A 114 3.54 -19.72 -8.80
N TRP A 115 4.74 -19.65 -9.38
CA TRP A 115 5.08 -18.54 -10.28
C TRP A 115 4.28 -18.67 -11.57
N SER A 116 3.60 -17.59 -11.95
CA SER A 116 2.88 -17.47 -13.22
C SER A 116 3.10 -16.08 -13.79
N ASP A 117 3.01 -15.95 -15.12
CA ASP A 117 3.14 -14.67 -15.81
C ASP A 117 2.14 -13.63 -15.27
N ARG A 118 0.94 -14.08 -14.87
CA ARG A 118 -0.10 -13.24 -14.26
C ARG A 118 0.31 -12.70 -12.89
N LEU A 119 0.94 -13.54 -12.06
CA LEU A 119 1.46 -13.12 -10.75
C LEU A 119 2.59 -12.09 -10.93
N LEU A 120 3.48 -12.30 -11.91
CA LEU A 120 4.53 -11.35 -12.23
C LEU A 120 3.96 -9.99 -12.68
N LEU A 121 2.97 -10.00 -13.59
CA LEU A 121 2.28 -8.78 -14.03
C LEU A 121 1.59 -8.08 -12.85
N PHE A 122 0.95 -8.83 -11.96
CA PHE A 122 0.35 -8.28 -10.75
C PHE A 122 1.40 -7.59 -9.86
N ILE A 123 2.54 -8.22 -9.62
CA ILE A 123 3.64 -7.64 -8.82
C ILE A 123 4.14 -6.34 -9.45
N LEU A 124 4.34 -6.32 -10.77
CA LEU A 124 4.80 -5.12 -11.49
C LEU A 124 3.79 -3.97 -11.40
N VAL A 125 2.50 -4.26 -11.61
CA VAL A 125 1.42 -3.27 -11.46
C VAL A 125 1.33 -2.79 -10.01
N PHE A 126 1.46 -3.70 -9.05
CA PHE A 126 1.44 -3.37 -7.64
C PHE A 126 2.63 -2.47 -7.27
N ALA A 127 3.85 -2.80 -7.68
CA ALA A 127 5.05 -1.98 -7.49
C ALA A 127 4.89 -0.58 -8.12
N ALA A 128 4.34 -0.50 -9.33
CA ALA A 128 4.03 0.78 -9.98
C ALA A 128 2.97 1.58 -9.20
N SER A 129 2.00 0.91 -8.56
CA SER A 129 1.00 1.57 -7.72
C SER A 129 1.58 2.11 -6.42
N ILE A 130 2.60 1.44 -5.84
CA ILE A 130 3.33 1.91 -4.65
C ILE A 130 3.95 3.27 -4.92
N TYR A 131 4.59 3.43 -6.08
CA TYR A 131 5.24 4.68 -6.46
C TYR A 131 4.27 5.88 -6.45
N GLN A 132 2.98 5.63 -6.67
CA GLN A 132 1.96 6.67 -6.76
C GLN A 132 1.20 6.95 -5.46
N ARG A 133 1.36 6.13 -4.41
CA ARG A 133 0.50 6.16 -3.22
C ARG A 133 1.33 6.31 -1.93
N PRO A 134 1.09 7.34 -1.10
CA PRO A 134 1.83 7.57 0.16
C PRO A 134 1.56 6.50 1.21
N ASP A 135 0.33 5.98 1.27
CA ASP A 135 -0.12 5.06 2.33
C ASP A 135 -0.02 3.60 1.93
N VAL A 136 1.00 3.22 1.16
CA VAL A 136 1.19 1.82 0.75
C VAL A 136 1.43 0.90 1.94
N MET A 137 1.94 1.45 3.03
CA MET A 137 2.14 0.76 4.31
C MET A 137 0.83 0.59 5.10
N GLY A 138 -0.28 1.15 4.61
CA GLY A 138 -1.58 0.96 5.21
C GLY A 138 -2.03 -0.50 5.09
N PRO A 139 -2.73 -1.03 6.11
CA PRO A 139 -3.24 -2.41 6.10
C PRO A 139 -4.10 -2.69 4.87
N LEU A 140 -4.80 -1.68 4.33
CA LEU A 140 -5.59 -1.79 3.10
C LEU A 140 -4.77 -2.27 1.90
N PHE A 141 -3.56 -1.72 1.69
CA PHE A 141 -2.72 -2.10 0.55
C PHE A 141 -2.13 -3.49 0.71
N ILE A 142 -1.84 -3.92 1.94
CA ILE A 142 -1.45 -5.30 2.25
C ILE A 142 -2.61 -6.25 1.91
N PHE A 143 -3.86 -5.91 2.25
CA PHE A 143 -5.02 -6.72 1.87
C PHE A 143 -5.22 -6.80 0.35
N ILE A 144 -5.14 -5.66 -0.35
CA ILE A 144 -5.23 -5.64 -1.82
C ILE A 144 -4.15 -6.53 -2.43
N PHE A 145 -2.93 -6.48 -1.88
CA PHE A 145 -1.83 -7.34 -2.32
C PHE A 145 -2.16 -8.82 -2.13
N ILE A 146 -2.56 -9.22 -0.92
CA ILE A 146 -2.88 -10.61 -0.59
C ILE A 146 -4.01 -11.14 -1.48
N ILE A 147 -5.11 -10.39 -1.61
CA ILE A 147 -6.26 -10.79 -2.44
C ILE A 147 -5.85 -10.93 -3.90
N GLY A 148 -5.06 -9.99 -4.43
CA GLY A 148 -4.59 -10.04 -5.81
C GLY A 148 -3.68 -11.25 -6.07
N VAL A 149 -2.81 -11.59 -5.12
CA VAL A 149 -2.00 -12.81 -5.19
C VAL A 149 -2.89 -14.06 -5.14
N LEU A 150 -3.81 -14.16 -4.18
CA LEU A 150 -4.72 -15.31 -4.06
C LEU A 150 -5.58 -15.51 -5.31
N ASN A 151 -6.11 -14.44 -5.89
CA ASN A 151 -6.89 -14.50 -7.12
C ASN A 151 -6.04 -14.97 -8.30
N SER A 152 -4.82 -14.43 -8.45
CA SER A 152 -3.88 -14.85 -9.50
C SER A 152 -3.56 -16.34 -9.40
N LEU A 153 -3.42 -16.87 -8.19
CA LEU A 153 -3.18 -18.29 -7.92
C LEU A 153 -4.39 -19.17 -8.21
N HIS A 154 -5.59 -18.72 -7.86
CA HIS A 154 -6.83 -19.45 -8.13
C HIS A 154 -7.03 -19.64 -9.64
N THR A 155 -6.87 -18.58 -10.42
CA THR A 155 -7.02 -18.65 -11.88
C THR A 155 -5.96 -19.55 -12.51
N HIS A 156 -4.72 -19.52 -12.02
CA HIS A 156 -3.68 -20.44 -12.48
C HIS A 156 -3.98 -21.91 -12.18
N ARG A 157 -4.62 -22.23 -11.04
CA ARG A 157 -5.06 -23.61 -10.75
C ARG A 157 -6.17 -24.03 -11.71
N PHE A 158 -7.13 -23.15 -11.97
CA PHE A 158 -8.24 -23.43 -12.90
C PHE A 158 -7.73 -23.74 -14.32
N ASP A 159 -6.78 -22.96 -14.84
CA ASP A 159 -6.17 -23.18 -16.16
C ASP A 159 -5.45 -24.55 -16.26
N ARG A 160 -4.89 -25.07 -15.16
CA ARG A 160 -4.26 -26.41 -15.14
C ARG A 160 -5.26 -27.56 -15.19
N TYR A 161 -6.48 -27.37 -14.69
CA TYR A 161 -7.50 -28.42 -14.64
C TYR A 161 -8.42 -28.45 -15.87
N MET A 162 -8.46 -27.37 -16.65
CA MET A 162 -9.15 -27.32 -17.94
C MET A 162 -8.15 -27.12 -19.09
N PRO A 163 -7.45 -28.19 -19.53
CA PRO A 163 -6.62 -28.09 -20.72
C PRO A 163 -7.48 -27.67 -21.91
N SER A 164 -6.97 -26.70 -22.68
CA SER A 164 -7.61 -26.03 -23.84
C SER A 164 -8.05 -26.95 -24.99
N HIS A 165 -7.93 -28.27 -24.82
CA HIS A 165 -8.43 -29.28 -25.74
C HIS A 165 -9.91 -29.64 -25.53
N VAL A 166 -10.55 -29.19 -24.45
CA VAL A 166 -11.97 -29.48 -24.16
C VAL A 166 -12.95 -28.46 -24.78
N CYS A 167 -12.46 -27.31 -25.27
CA CYS A 167 -13.30 -26.27 -25.90
C CYS A 167 -13.15 -26.20 -27.43
N ARG A 168 -12.98 -27.34 -28.12
CA ARG A 168 -13.24 -27.45 -29.56
C ARG A 168 -14.46 -28.34 -29.78
N LEU A 169 -15.65 -27.79 -29.55
CA LEU A 169 -16.92 -28.29 -30.06
C LEU A 169 -17.71 -27.10 -30.60
#